data_AF-A0A6V7U801-F1
#
_entry.id   AF-A0A6V7U801-F1
#
_cell.length_a   1.000
_cell.length_b   1.000
_cell.length_c   1.000
_cell.angle_alpha   90.00
_cell.angle_beta   90.00
_cell.angle_gamma   90.00
#
_symmetry.space_group_name_H-M   'P 1'
#
loop_
_entity.id
_entity.type
_entity.pdbx_description
1 polymer ?
#
loop_
_entity_poly.entity_id
_entity_poly.type
_entity_poly.pdbx_seq_one_letter_code
_entity_poly.pdbx_strand_id
1 'polypeptide(L)'
;MSKAGRLESDTDPNTVTVLRKHQAPMKVLKSEAEINAAKKRGDAVDTNKKYFAGQNRQHKTDKNTAVLDAETEELHHERVTLSLGLAIQQARQAKEWTQKALATKINEKAEVIREYESAKAVPNQVILGKLERVLEVKLRGKEIGQPLAKKAAAAPAAKK
;
A
#
# COMPACT_ATOMS: atom_id res chain seq x y z
N MET A 1 53.04 17.26 -62.65
CA MET A 1 51.57 17.43 -62.65
C MET A 1 50.95 16.31 -61.84
N SER A 2 50.13 16.69 -60.89
CA SER A 2 49.70 15.93 -59.71
C SER A 2 48.64 14.87 -60.03
N LYS A 3 48.77 13.67 -59.46
CA LYS A 3 47.61 12.81 -59.23
C LYS A 3 47.87 11.88 -58.04
N ALA A 4 48.03 12.48 -56.86
CA ALA A 4 47.82 11.74 -55.61
C ALA A 4 46.35 11.31 -55.61
N GLY A 5 46.10 10.02 -55.80
CA GLY A 5 44.79 9.43 -55.63
C GLY A 5 44.34 9.69 -54.20
N ARG A 6 43.18 10.35 -54.07
CA ARG A 6 42.50 10.54 -52.79
C ARG A 6 42.25 9.15 -52.21
N LEU A 7 42.90 8.82 -51.10
CA LEU A 7 42.50 7.68 -50.27
C LEU A 7 41.09 8.02 -49.76
N GLU A 8 40.07 7.41 -50.35
CA GLU A 8 38.75 7.34 -49.73
C GLU A 8 38.93 6.49 -48.48
N SER A 9 38.76 7.10 -47.31
CA SER A 9 38.77 6.38 -46.04
C SER A 9 37.56 5.46 -45.99
N ASP A 10 37.76 4.14 -45.87
CA ASP A 10 36.71 3.13 -45.61
C ASP A 10 36.00 3.30 -44.24
N THR A 11 36.23 4.43 -43.58
CA THR A 11 35.64 4.79 -42.29
C THR A 11 34.57 5.85 -42.54
N ASP A 12 33.42 5.44 -43.06
CA ASP A 12 32.23 6.29 -43.10
C ASP A 12 31.93 6.73 -41.66
N PRO A 13 32.02 8.04 -41.33
CA PRO A 13 31.84 8.54 -39.96
C PRO A 13 30.43 8.27 -39.41
N ASN A 14 29.50 7.80 -40.24
CA ASN A 14 28.16 7.43 -39.81
C ASN A 14 27.98 5.92 -39.51
N THR A 15 28.98 5.07 -39.74
CA THR A 15 28.87 3.64 -39.44
C THR A 15 29.36 3.34 -38.02
N VAL A 16 28.55 3.69 -37.03
CA VAL A 16 28.81 3.33 -35.63
C VAL A 16 28.67 1.81 -35.47
N THR A 17 29.79 1.10 -35.34
CA THR A 17 29.79 -0.31 -34.97
C THR A 17 29.26 -0.45 -33.54
N VAL A 18 27.96 -0.76 -33.40
CA VAL A 18 27.31 -0.96 -32.11
C VAL A 18 27.86 -2.23 -31.47
N LEU A 19 28.87 -2.10 -30.63
CA LEU A 19 29.57 -3.21 -29.97
C LEU A 19 28.70 -3.99 -28.97
N ARG A 20 27.64 -3.39 -28.42
CA ARG A 20 26.62 -4.06 -27.58
C ARG A 20 25.33 -3.25 -27.55
N LYS A 21 24.24 -3.80 -28.11
CA LYS A 21 22.88 -3.30 -27.91
C LYS A 21 22.39 -3.80 -26.55
N HIS A 22 22.30 -2.93 -25.54
CA HIS A 22 21.61 -3.27 -24.30
C HIS A 22 20.15 -3.59 -24.64
N GLN A 23 19.72 -4.84 -24.41
CA GLN A 23 18.30 -5.16 -24.46
C GLN A 23 17.60 -4.35 -23.38
N ALA A 24 16.50 -3.69 -23.75
CA ALA A 24 15.68 -2.96 -22.78
C ALA A 24 15.30 -3.92 -21.64
N PRO A 25 15.30 -3.46 -20.37
CA PRO A 25 14.94 -4.31 -19.23
C PRO A 25 13.55 -4.90 -19.49
N MET A 26 13.39 -6.22 -19.27
CA MET A 26 12.12 -6.89 -19.46
C MET A 26 11.04 -6.16 -18.64
N LYS A 27 10.11 -5.52 -19.35
CA LYS A 27 9.01 -4.79 -18.74
C LYS A 27 8.05 -5.84 -18.15
N VAL A 28 8.04 -5.95 -16.82
CA VAL A 28 7.05 -6.79 -16.14
C VAL A 28 5.69 -6.11 -16.29
N LEU A 29 4.87 -6.65 -17.19
CA LEU A 29 3.51 -6.16 -17.44
C LEU A 29 2.62 -6.57 -16.28
N LYS A 30 2.21 -5.60 -15.45
CA LYS A 30 1.38 -5.83 -14.25
C LYS A 30 -0.03 -5.26 -14.39
N SER A 31 -0.30 -4.48 -15.44
CA SER A 31 -1.62 -3.91 -15.66
C SER A 31 -2.60 -4.96 -16.18
N GLU A 32 -3.82 -4.95 -15.65
CA GLU A 32 -4.92 -5.83 -16.09
C GLU A 32 -5.14 -5.76 -17.61
N ALA A 33 -5.06 -4.56 -18.17
CA ALA A 33 -5.23 -4.33 -19.61
C ALA A 33 -4.11 -4.99 -20.43
N GLU A 34 -2.88 -4.94 -19.93
CA GLU A 34 -1.70 -5.52 -20.58
C GLU A 34 -1.70 -7.05 -20.46
N ILE A 35 -2.09 -7.60 -19.31
CA ILE A 35 -2.25 -9.04 -19.09
C ILE A 35 -3.34 -9.60 -20.01
N ASN A 36 -4.47 -8.90 -20.14
CA ASN A 36 -5.55 -9.32 -21.04
C ASN A 36 -5.13 -9.23 -22.51
N ALA A 37 -4.35 -8.23 -22.92
CA ALA A 37 -3.79 -8.15 -24.26
C ALA A 37 -2.80 -9.30 -24.54
N ALA A 38 -1.92 -9.62 -23.59
CA ALA A 38 -0.99 -10.76 -23.68
C ALA A 38 -1.73 -12.10 -23.84
N LYS A 39 -2.78 -12.33 -23.04
CA LYS A 39 -3.66 -13.51 -23.17
C LYS A 39 -4.30 -13.62 -24.55
N LYS A 40 -4.75 -12.51 -25.13
CA LYS A 40 -5.36 -12.47 -26.47
C LYS A 40 -4.36 -12.76 -27.60
N ARG A 41 -3.11 -12.32 -27.44
CA ARG A 41 -2.03 -12.59 -28.40
C ARG A 41 -1.44 -14.00 -28.28
N GLY A 42 -1.83 -14.75 -27.25
CA GLY A 42 -1.24 -16.07 -26.95
C GLY A 42 0.15 -16.00 -26.34
N ASP A 43 0.55 -14.83 -25.82
CA ASP A 43 1.82 -14.65 -25.12
C ASP A 43 1.82 -15.47 -23.81
N ALA A 44 2.98 -15.97 -23.39
CA ALA A 44 3.11 -16.71 -22.13
C ALA A 44 2.81 -15.80 -20.91
N VAL A 45 1.86 -16.21 -20.07
CA VAL A 45 1.48 -15.50 -18.84
C VAL A 45 1.82 -16.39 -17.64
N ASP A 46 2.66 -15.89 -16.75
CA ASP A 46 2.94 -16.57 -15.49
C ASP A 46 1.80 -16.35 -14.48
N THR A 47 1.30 -17.44 -13.89
CA THR A 47 0.26 -17.42 -12.87
C THR A 47 0.77 -18.05 -11.59
N ASN A 48 0.85 -17.26 -10.52
CA ASN A 48 1.27 -17.74 -9.21
C ASN A 48 0.16 -17.49 -8.17
N LYS A 49 -0.14 -18.52 -7.36
CA LYS A 49 -1.11 -18.42 -6.26
C LYS A 49 -0.54 -17.53 -5.16
N LYS A 50 -1.29 -16.50 -4.78
CA LYS A 50 -0.85 -15.58 -3.70
C LYS A 50 -0.73 -16.34 -2.37
N TYR A 51 0.30 -15.99 -1.59
CA TYR A 51 0.45 -16.45 -0.22
C TYR A 51 -0.78 -16.03 0.61
N PHE A 52 -1.36 -16.97 1.36
CA PHE A 52 -2.68 -16.85 2.04
C PHE A 52 -3.91 -16.67 1.14
N ALA A 53 -3.84 -16.98 -0.16
CA ALA A 53 -5.02 -16.99 -1.02
C ALA A 53 -6.07 -18.00 -0.54
N GLY A 54 -7.33 -17.56 -0.43
CA GLY A 54 -8.45 -18.40 0.01
C GLY A 54 -8.64 -18.47 1.52
N GLN A 55 -7.96 -17.64 2.31
CA GLN A 55 -8.09 -17.59 3.77
C GLN A 55 -8.58 -16.21 4.25
N ASN A 56 -9.33 -16.18 5.35
CA ASN A 56 -9.92 -14.97 5.95
C ASN A 56 -9.29 -14.63 7.31
N ARG A 57 -7.95 -14.59 7.39
CA ARG A 57 -7.26 -14.25 8.65
C ARG A 57 -7.58 -12.82 9.09
N GLN A 58 -8.27 -12.68 10.21
CA GLN A 58 -8.70 -11.39 10.79
C GLN A 58 -7.55 -10.60 11.43
N HIS A 59 -6.68 -11.28 12.18
CA HIS A 59 -5.55 -10.64 12.87
C HIS A 59 -4.26 -10.82 12.08
N LYS A 60 -3.81 -9.75 11.45
CA LYS A 60 -2.55 -9.68 10.71
C LYS A 60 -1.55 -8.83 11.49
N THR A 61 -0.28 -9.19 11.41
CA THR A 61 0.82 -8.38 11.93
C THR A 61 1.00 -7.15 11.03
N ASP A 62 1.17 -5.97 11.61
CA ASP A 62 1.39 -4.75 10.83
C ASP A 62 2.84 -4.63 10.34
N LYS A 63 3.79 -5.19 11.09
CA LYS A 63 5.22 -5.20 10.76
C LYS A 63 5.61 -6.48 10.02
N ASN A 64 6.69 -6.39 9.23
CA ASN A 64 7.28 -7.54 8.57
C ASN A 64 8.04 -8.39 9.59
N THR A 65 7.57 -9.61 9.84
CA THR A 65 8.14 -10.51 10.84
C THR A 65 9.56 -10.95 10.51
N ALA A 66 9.94 -11.02 9.23
CA ALA A 66 11.30 -11.38 8.83
C ALA A 66 12.32 -10.28 9.16
N VAL A 67 11.90 -9.01 9.10
CA VAL A 67 12.74 -7.89 9.51
C VAL A 67 12.89 -7.88 11.04
N LEU A 68 11.79 -8.10 11.76
CA LEU A 68 11.81 -8.18 13.22
C LEU A 68 12.67 -9.33 13.77
N ASP A 69 12.76 -10.45 13.06
CA ASP A 69 13.59 -11.59 13.44
C ASP A 69 15.09 -11.35 13.19
N ALA A 70 15.41 -10.53 12.18
CA ALA A 70 16.78 -10.13 11.87
C ALA A 70 17.27 -8.95 12.73
N GLU A 71 16.35 -8.18 13.33
CA GLU A 71 16.64 -6.99 14.11
C GLU A 71 17.00 -7.37 15.55
N THR A 72 18.29 -7.30 15.88
CA THR A 72 18.83 -7.74 17.19
C THR A 72 19.17 -6.59 18.15
N GLU A 73 19.07 -5.33 17.71
CA GLU A 73 19.58 -4.16 18.46
C GLU A 73 18.49 -3.19 18.96
N GLU A 74 17.39 -3.00 18.22
CA GLU A 74 16.35 -2.02 18.54
C GLU A 74 15.17 -2.68 19.29
N LEU A 75 15.01 -2.39 20.58
CA LEU A 75 13.90 -2.90 21.42
C LEU A 75 12.83 -1.83 21.72
N HIS A 76 12.70 -0.80 20.88
CA HIS A 76 11.67 0.23 21.06
C HIS A 76 10.58 0.15 19.98
N HIS A 77 9.32 0.20 20.42
CA HIS A 77 8.16 0.26 19.55
C HIS A 77 7.44 1.59 19.74
N GLU A 78 7.32 2.38 18.67
CA GLU A 78 6.50 3.58 18.70
C GLU A 78 5.05 3.24 19.06
N ARG A 79 4.52 3.98 20.04
CA ARG A 79 3.13 3.87 20.49
C ARG A 79 2.29 4.95 19.85
N VAL A 80 0.98 4.76 19.88
CA VAL A 80 0.05 5.79 19.42
C VAL A 80 0.22 7.08 20.23
N THR A 81 0.00 8.23 19.60
CA THR A 81 0.10 9.53 20.27
C THR A 81 -1.11 9.81 21.16
N LEU A 82 -0.94 10.65 22.18
CA LEU A 82 -2.04 11.05 23.06
C LEU A 82 -3.17 11.77 22.30
N SER A 83 -2.82 12.56 21.29
CA SER A 83 -3.79 13.23 20.43
C SER A 83 -4.73 12.24 19.72
N LEU A 84 -4.23 11.07 19.34
CA LEU A 84 -5.04 10.03 18.73
C LEU A 84 -6.03 9.43 19.74
N GLY A 85 -5.56 9.11 20.95
CA GLY A 85 -6.40 8.58 22.02
C GLY A 85 -7.54 9.53 22.39
N LEU A 86 -7.24 10.83 22.49
CA LEU A 86 -8.23 11.88 22.74
C LEU A 86 -9.25 11.98 21.60
N ALA A 87 -8.81 11.95 20.34
CA ALA A 87 -9.72 12.00 19.20
C ALA A 87 -10.69 10.81 19.18
N ILE A 88 -10.21 9.60 19.51
CA ILE A 88 -11.06 8.40 19.64
C ILE A 88 -12.09 8.58 20.77
N GLN A 89 -11.65 9.07 21.92
CA GLN A 89 -12.51 9.27 23.08
C GLN A 89 -13.61 10.32 22.79
N GLN A 90 -13.24 11.44 22.17
CA GLN A 90 -14.19 12.49 21.77
C GLN A 90 -15.21 11.98 20.76
N ALA A 91 -14.74 11.27 19.72
CA ALA A 91 -15.63 10.70 18.70
C ALA A 91 -16.58 9.65 19.31
N ARG A 92 -16.11 8.86 20.27
CA ARG A 92 -16.93 7.89 21.00
C ARG A 92 -18.00 8.58 21.84
N GLN A 93 -17.63 9.64 22.56
CA GLN A 93 -18.56 10.43 23.38
C GLN A 93 -19.60 11.15 22.52
N ALA A 94 -19.21 11.69 21.37
CA ALA A 94 -20.13 12.34 20.42
C ALA A 94 -21.19 11.36 19.86
N LYS A 95 -20.88 10.06 19.83
CA LYS A 95 -21.82 8.99 19.44
C LYS A 95 -22.48 8.29 20.63
N GLU A 96 -22.24 8.76 21.85
CA GLU A 96 -22.76 8.21 23.11
C GLU A 96 -22.46 6.71 23.31
N TRP A 97 -21.35 6.24 22.76
CA TRP A 97 -20.97 4.82 22.87
C TRP A 97 -20.11 4.55 24.08
N THR A 98 -20.26 3.39 24.71
CA THR A 98 -19.29 2.89 25.70
C THR A 98 -18.10 2.25 24.98
N GLN A 99 -16.96 2.10 25.66
CA GLN A 99 -15.80 1.38 25.09
C GLN A 99 -16.18 -0.05 24.66
N LYS A 100 -17.04 -0.72 25.45
CA LYS A 100 -17.56 -2.05 25.12
C LYS A 100 -18.44 -2.04 23.87
N ALA A 101 -19.33 -1.04 23.73
CA ALA A 101 -20.18 -0.92 22.54
C ALA A 101 -19.33 -0.68 21.28
N LEU A 102 -18.32 0.20 21.36
CA LEU A 102 -17.38 0.45 20.26
C LEU A 102 -16.60 -0.83 19.90
N ALA A 103 -16.09 -1.54 20.90
CA ALA A 103 -15.34 -2.79 20.72
C ALA A 103 -16.18 -3.86 20.01
N THR A 104 -17.44 -4.05 20.41
CA THR A 104 -18.37 -4.96 19.72
C THR A 104 -18.61 -4.55 18.28
N LYS A 105 -18.74 -3.25 17.97
CA LYS A 105 -18.93 -2.77 16.59
C LYS A 105 -17.72 -3.04 15.69
N ILE A 106 -16.50 -2.98 16.23
CA ILE A 106 -15.27 -3.24 15.46
C ILE A 106 -14.81 -4.71 15.52
N ASN A 107 -15.51 -5.56 16.27
CA ASN A 107 -15.14 -6.95 16.56
C ASN A 107 -13.73 -7.08 17.15
N GLU A 108 -13.42 -6.26 18.16
CA GLU A 108 -12.17 -6.32 18.93
C GLU A 108 -12.49 -6.39 20.43
N LYS A 109 -11.48 -6.68 21.26
CA LYS A 109 -11.64 -6.67 22.72
C LYS A 109 -11.75 -5.24 23.25
N ALA A 110 -12.53 -5.05 24.31
CA ALA A 110 -12.67 -3.74 24.98
C ALA A 110 -11.33 -3.21 25.55
N GLU A 111 -10.45 -4.13 25.95
CA GLU A 111 -9.10 -3.81 26.41
C GLU A 111 -8.26 -3.13 25.32
N VAL A 112 -8.38 -3.56 24.06
CA VAL A 112 -7.69 -2.94 22.94
C VAL A 112 -8.11 -1.47 22.82
N ILE A 113 -9.41 -1.18 22.82
CA ILE A 113 -9.91 0.20 22.79
C ILE A 113 -9.34 1.04 23.93
N ARG A 114 -9.32 0.50 25.16
CA ARG A 114 -8.77 1.17 26.33
C ARG A 114 -7.28 1.49 26.18
N GLU A 115 -6.50 0.58 25.59
CA GLU A 115 -5.07 0.81 25.31
C GLU A 115 -4.84 1.88 24.25
N TYR A 116 -5.70 1.96 23.23
CA TYR A 116 -5.66 3.03 22.23
C TYR A 116 -6.04 4.39 22.83
N GLU A 117 -7.13 4.47 23.61
CA GLU A 117 -7.55 5.71 24.28
C GLU A 117 -6.50 6.20 25.30
N SER A 118 -5.72 5.30 25.91
CA SER A 118 -4.65 5.62 26.88
C SER A 118 -3.25 5.76 26.29
N ALA A 119 -3.11 5.75 24.96
CA ALA A 119 -1.83 5.88 24.25
C ALA A 119 -0.78 4.80 24.56
N LYS A 120 -1.20 3.61 25.00
CA LYS A 120 -0.32 2.47 25.31
C LYS A 120 -0.18 1.49 24.14
N ALA A 121 -1.15 1.47 23.23
CA ALA A 121 -1.19 0.53 22.12
C ALA A 121 -0.10 0.81 21.07
N VAL A 122 0.41 -0.27 20.46
CA VAL A 122 1.19 -0.20 19.22
C VAL A 122 0.22 0.03 18.05
N PRO A 123 0.47 1.00 17.16
CA PRO A 123 -0.44 1.31 16.07
C PRO A 123 -0.64 0.12 15.11
N ASN A 124 -1.89 -0.35 14.98
CA ASN A 124 -2.30 -1.33 13.97
C ASN A 124 -3.22 -0.70 12.92
N GLN A 125 -2.84 -0.79 11.65
CA GLN A 125 -3.53 -0.08 10.57
C GLN A 125 -4.92 -0.66 10.27
N VAL A 126 -5.12 -1.96 10.54
CA VAL A 126 -6.41 -2.63 10.39
C VAL A 126 -7.39 -2.13 11.46
N ILE A 127 -6.95 -2.08 12.72
CA ILE A 127 -7.77 -1.61 13.84
C ILE A 127 -8.11 -0.13 13.66
N LEU A 128 -7.13 0.72 13.33
CA LEU A 128 -7.35 2.13 13.06
C LEU A 128 -8.33 2.34 11.90
N GLY A 129 -8.19 1.58 10.80
CA GLY A 129 -9.12 1.65 9.68
C GLY A 129 -10.56 1.22 10.02
N LYS A 130 -10.76 0.28 10.96
CA LYS A 130 -12.09 -0.08 11.47
C LYS A 130 -12.67 1.04 12.34
N LEU A 131 -11.85 1.61 13.22
CA LEU A 131 -12.25 2.72 14.09
C LEU A 131 -12.65 3.95 13.28
N GLU A 132 -11.89 4.31 12.26
CA GLU A 132 -12.22 5.45 11.38
C GLU A 132 -13.59 5.32 10.72
N ARG A 133 -13.93 4.12 10.26
CA ARG A 133 -15.21 3.87 9.58
C ARG A 133 -16.40 3.90 10.53
N VAL A 134 -16.22 3.37 11.74
CA VAL A 134 -17.27 3.26 12.74
C VAL A 134 -17.50 4.61 13.44
N LEU A 135 -16.42 5.32 13.75
CA LEU A 135 -16.46 6.64 14.37
C LEU A 135 -16.65 7.77 13.34
N GLU A 136 -16.47 7.50 12.04
CA GLU A 136 -16.56 8.48 10.94
C GLU A 136 -15.63 9.68 11.14
N VAL A 137 -14.46 9.43 11.72
CA VAL A 137 -13.42 10.41 12.00
C VAL A 137 -12.10 9.88 11.44
N LYS A 138 -11.27 10.75 10.86
CA LYS A 138 -9.92 10.40 10.42
C LYS A 138 -9.03 10.22 11.65
N LEU A 139 -8.37 9.06 11.72
CA LEU A 139 -7.48 8.67 12.81
C LEU A 139 -6.06 8.37 12.30
N ARG A 140 -5.82 8.57 11.00
CA ARG A 140 -4.55 8.36 10.31
C ARG A 140 -4.17 9.58 9.49
N GLY A 141 -2.86 9.78 9.31
CA GLY A 141 -2.32 10.89 8.55
C GLY A 141 -2.25 12.20 9.33
N LYS A 142 -2.23 13.33 8.61
CA LYS A 142 -1.99 14.67 9.19
C LYS A 142 -3.23 15.32 9.82
N GLU A 143 -4.43 14.88 9.45
CA GLU A 143 -5.70 15.51 9.84
C GLU A 143 -6.48 14.65 10.85
N ILE A 144 -5.84 14.33 11.98
CA ILE A 144 -6.45 13.51 13.03
C ILE A 144 -7.60 14.28 13.69
N GLY A 145 -8.75 13.64 13.86
CA GLY A 145 -9.94 14.22 14.51
C GLY A 145 -10.92 14.91 13.56
N GLN A 146 -10.56 15.11 12.29
CA GLN A 146 -11.51 15.63 11.29
C GLN A 146 -12.55 14.56 10.89
N PRO A 147 -13.76 14.97 10.49
CA PRO A 147 -14.75 14.03 9.97
C PRO A 147 -14.17 13.28 8.76
N LEU A 148 -14.34 11.96 8.73
CA LEU A 148 -14.02 11.15 7.57
C LEU A 148 -14.98 11.58 6.47
N ALA A 149 -14.45 12.17 5.39
CA ALA A 149 -15.24 12.52 4.23
C ALA A 149 -16.06 11.29 3.83
N LYS A 150 -17.39 11.37 3.95
CA LYS A 150 -18.28 10.29 3.53
C LYS A 150 -17.87 9.96 2.11
N LYS A 151 -17.47 8.71 1.86
CA LYS A 151 -17.27 8.22 0.50
C LYS A 151 -18.52 8.63 -0.26
N ALA A 152 -18.40 9.61 -1.17
CA ALA A 152 -19.49 10.00 -2.03
C ALA A 152 -20.05 8.70 -2.59
N ALA A 153 -21.32 8.42 -2.30
CA ALA A 153 -21.98 7.23 -2.80
C ALA A 153 -21.68 7.17 -4.30
N ALA A 154 -21.01 6.10 -4.74
CA ALA A 154 -20.73 5.92 -6.14
C ALA A 154 -22.07 6.03 -6.86
N ALA A 155 -22.26 7.09 -7.64
CA ALA A 155 -23.45 7.28 -8.43
C ALA A 155 -23.68 5.99 -9.24
N PRO A 156 -24.91 5.47 -9.31
CA PRO A 156 -25.18 4.25 -10.07
C PRO A 156 -24.69 4.49 -11.50
N ALA A 157 -23.74 3.66 -11.94
CA ALA A 157 -23.21 3.71 -13.28
C ALA A 157 -24.39 3.61 -14.26
N ALA A 158 -24.68 4.70 -14.95
CA ALA A 158 -25.68 4.75 -15.99
C ALA A 158 -25.25 3.75 -17.07
N LYS A 159 -26.03 2.68 -17.22
CA LYS A 159 -25.93 1.76 -18.37
C LYS A 159 -26.12 2.60 -19.64
N LYS A 160 -25.13 2.53 -20.53
CA LYS A 160 -25.31 2.74 -21.97
C LYS A 160 -24.95 1.43 -22.65
#